data_AF-A0A7S0I4F0-F1
#
_entry.id   AF-A0A7S0I4F0-F1
#
_cell.length_a   1.000
_cell.length_b   1.000
_cell.length_c   1.000
_cell.angle_alpha   90.00
_cell.angle_beta   90.00
_cell.angle_gamma   90.00
#
_symmetry.space_group_name_H-M   'P 1'
#
loop_
_entity.id
_entity.type
_entity.pdbx_description
1 polymer ?
#
loop_
_entity_poly.entity_id
_entity_poly.type
_entity_poly.pdbx_seq_one_letter_code
_entity_poly.pdbx_strand_id
1 'polypeptide(L)'
;GSLMHPAMIAQQAAQTEREDRIRPITSVLWNDPMEDEGTRPNDVRSIGVFFGPGVAHRFLRKEDLGLIVRSHEQVQAGVHWPYGAGRHLVTVFSASNYSGKMQNQGAFALLGSAADAA
;
A
#
# COMPACT_ATOMS: atom_id res chain seq x y z
N GLY A 1 -31.22 -19.93 -18.61
CA GLY A 1 -30.51 -19.06 -17.65
C GLY A 1 -31.23 -19.15 -16.32
N SER A 2 -30.57 -19.66 -15.28
CA SER A 2 -31.17 -19.74 -13.95
C SER A 2 -31.21 -18.34 -13.36
N LEU A 3 -32.42 -17.79 -13.15
CA LEU A 3 -32.60 -16.54 -12.42
C LEU A 3 -32.15 -16.77 -10.98
N MET A 4 -31.18 -15.98 -10.51
CA MET A 4 -30.75 -16.06 -9.11
C MET A 4 -31.95 -15.80 -8.18
N HIS A 5 -32.09 -16.65 -7.17
CA HIS A 5 -33.18 -16.56 -6.19
C HIS A 5 -33.05 -15.23 -5.41
N PRO A 6 -34.16 -14.53 -5.11
CA PRO A 6 -34.16 -13.27 -4.34
C PRO A 6 -33.31 -13.26 -3.06
N ALA A 7 -33.22 -14.37 -2.33
CA ALA A 7 -32.38 -14.48 -1.13
C ALA A 7 -30.87 -14.39 -1.46
N MET A 8 -30.43 -14.95 -2.59
CA MET A 8 -29.04 -14.85 -3.04
C MET A 8 -28.70 -13.41 -3.47
N ILE A 9 -29.65 -12.72 -4.11
CA ILE A 9 -29.50 -11.30 -4.48
C ILE A 9 -29.31 -10.44 -3.22
N ALA A 10 -30.17 -10.63 -2.21
CA ALA A 10 -30.07 -9.90 -0.95
C ALA A 10 -28.76 -10.19 -0.20
N GLN A 11 -28.30 -11.45 -0.20
CA GLN A 11 -27.03 -11.83 0.41
C GLN A 11 -25.83 -11.19 -0.30
N GLN A 12 -25.84 -11.16 -1.64
CA GLN A 12 -24.78 -10.54 -2.43
C GLN A 12 -24.74 -9.02 -2.25
N ALA A 13 -25.91 -8.36 -2.16
CA ALA A 13 -26.00 -6.93 -1.85
C ALA A 13 -25.43 -6.62 -0.46
N ALA A 14 -25.85 -7.36 0.57
CA ALA A 14 -25.34 -7.18 1.93
C ALA A 14 -23.82 -7.43 2.04
N GLN A 15 -23.29 -8.37 1.27
CA GLN A 15 -21.85 -8.61 1.19
C GLN A 15 -21.11 -7.45 0.50
N THR A 16 -21.66 -6.91 -0.58
CA THR A 16 -21.10 -5.76 -1.29
C THR A 16 -21.07 -4.52 -0.39
N GLU A 17 -22.16 -4.23 0.32
CA GLU A 17 -22.23 -3.12 1.28
C GLU A 17 -21.21 -3.27 2.42
N ARG A 18 -21.03 -4.49 2.92
CA ARG A 18 -20.01 -4.79 3.93
C ARG A 18 -18.61 -4.53 3.37
N GLU A 19 -18.33 -4.98 2.16
CA GLU A 19 -17.05 -4.75 1.49
C GLU A 19 -16.81 -3.25 1.31
N ASP A 20 -17.77 -2.51 0.78
CA ASP A 20 -17.65 -1.05 0.58
C ASP A 20 -17.39 -0.30 1.88
N ARG A 21 -18.00 -0.75 2.99
CA ARG A 21 -17.76 -0.17 4.31
C ARG A 21 -16.33 -0.39 4.82
N ILE A 22 -15.72 -1.54 4.53
CA ILE A 22 -14.35 -1.86 5.02
C ILE A 22 -13.26 -1.43 4.04
N ARG A 23 -13.58 -1.26 2.75
CA ARG A 23 -12.64 -0.95 1.67
C ARG A 23 -11.69 0.20 1.98
N PRO A 24 -12.11 1.33 2.57
CA PRO A 24 -11.17 2.41 2.91
C PRO A 24 -10.09 1.97 3.91
N ILE A 25 -10.49 1.25 4.96
CA ILE A 25 -9.58 0.76 6.00
C ILE A 25 -8.64 -0.28 5.41
N THR A 26 -9.16 -1.22 4.62
CA THR A 26 -8.32 -2.26 4.00
C THR A 26 -7.35 -1.65 3.00
N SER A 27 -7.75 -0.60 2.27
CA SER A 27 -6.89 0.07 1.29
C SER A 27 -5.70 0.77 1.95
N VAL A 28 -5.90 1.43 3.09
CA VAL A 28 -4.79 2.10 3.80
C VAL A 28 -3.84 1.10 4.46
N LEU A 29 -4.36 -0.04 4.93
CA LEU A 29 -3.58 -1.01 5.70
C LEU A 29 -2.88 -2.08 4.87
N TRP A 30 -3.44 -2.48 3.71
CA TRP A 30 -3.04 -3.71 3.01
C TRP A 30 -2.68 -3.55 1.53
N ASN A 31 -2.76 -2.34 0.98
CA ASN A 31 -2.31 -2.12 -0.39
C ASN A 31 -0.79 -2.09 -0.46
N ASP A 32 -0.19 -2.74 -1.45
CA ASP A 32 1.27 -2.81 -1.66
C ASP A 32 1.69 -2.15 -2.98
N PRO A 33 2.88 -1.52 -3.06
CA PRO A 33 3.39 -0.99 -4.33
C PRO A 33 3.80 -2.14 -5.28
N MET A 34 3.77 -1.88 -6.59
CA MET A 34 4.34 -2.78 -7.60
C MET A 34 5.08 -1.99 -8.69
N GLU A 35 6.05 -2.61 -9.34
CA GLU A 35 6.83 -1.96 -10.40
C GLU A 35 5.98 -1.63 -11.64
N ASP A 36 5.00 -2.48 -11.95
CA ASP A 36 4.11 -2.34 -13.10
C ASP A 36 3.11 -1.20 -12.93
N GLU A 37 2.64 -0.63 -14.04
CA GLU A 37 1.60 0.40 -14.05
C GLU A 37 0.21 -0.14 -13.69
N GLY A 38 -0.66 0.75 -13.21
CA GLY A 38 -2.06 0.42 -12.92
C GLY A 38 -2.28 -0.24 -11.55
N THR A 39 -3.28 -1.10 -11.45
CA THR A 39 -3.62 -1.82 -10.20
C THR A 39 -3.96 -3.28 -10.50
N ARG A 40 -3.63 -4.19 -9.58
CA ARG A 40 -4.07 -5.58 -9.63
C ARG A 40 -4.39 -6.11 -8.23
N PRO A 41 -5.17 -7.19 -8.07
CA PRO A 41 -5.40 -7.79 -6.76
C PRO A 41 -4.09 -8.17 -6.06
N ASN A 42 -4.04 -7.98 -4.74
CA ASN A 42 -2.89 -8.39 -3.93
C ASN A 42 -2.99 -9.86 -3.53
N ASP A 43 -2.44 -10.72 -4.37
CA ASP A 43 -2.40 -12.17 -4.19
C ASP A 43 -1.47 -12.62 -3.05
N VAL A 44 -0.47 -11.80 -2.67
CA VAL A 44 0.43 -12.08 -1.54
C VAL A 44 -0.28 -11.91 -0.20
N ARG A 45 -1.18 -10.93 -0.09
CA ARG A 45 -1.91 -10.63 1.16
C ARG A 45 -3.30 -11.26 1.21
N SER A 46 -3.83 -11.69 0.06
CA SER A 46 -5.24 -12.10 -0.12
C SER A 46 -6.27 -11.00 0.20
N ILE A 47 -5.82 -9.75 0.37
CA ILE A 47 -6.64 -8.56 0.62
C ILE A 47 -5.91 -7.32 0.11
N GLY A 48 -6.65 -6.31 -0.33
CA GLY A 48 -6.08 -5.09 -0.90
C GLY A 48 -5.65 -5.27 -2.35
N VAL A 49 -4.92 -4.28 -2.86
CA VAL A 49 -4.42 -4.23 -4.24
C VAL A 49 -2.94 -3.92 -4.27
N PHE A 50 -2.27 -4.43 -5.30
CA PHE A 50 -1.04 -3.85 -5.76
C PHE A 50 -1.34 -2.58 -6.57
N PHE A 51 -0.53 -1.53 -6.40
CA PHE A 51 -0.67 -0.28 -7.14
C PHE A 51 0.67 0.17 -7.72
N GLY A 52 0.63 0.67 -8.95
CA GLY A 52 1.81 1.10 -9.70
C GLY A 52 2.20 2.56 -9.50
N PRO A 53 3.34 2.98 -10.08
CA PRO A 53 3.85 4.33 -9.97
C PRO A 53 2.88 5.41 -10.49
N GLY A 54 2.18 5.17 -11.60
CA GLY A 54 1.19 6.13 -12.12
C GLY A 54 0.00 6.35 -11.18
N VAL A 55 -0.40 5.33 -10.41
CA VAL A 55 -1.47 5.46 -9.40
C VAL A 55 -1.01 6.34 -8.25
N ALA A 56 0.18 6.06 -7.70
CA ALA A 56 0.77 6.84 -6.62
C ALA A 56 0.99 8.31 -7.04
N HIS A 57 1.53 8.54 -8.24
CA HIS A 57 1.75 9.89 -8.75
C HIS A 57 0.45 10.68 -8.95
N ARG A 58 -0.62 10.04 -9.46
CA ARG A 58 -1.93 10.70 -9.59
C ARG A 58 -2.52 11.06 -8.23
N PHE A 59 -2.39 10.18 -7.24
CA PHE A 59 -2.84 10.45 -5.87
C PHE A 59 -2.09 11.65 -5.27
N LEU A 60 -0.76 11.63 -5.31
CA LEU A 60 0.07 12.71 -4.77
C LEU A 60 -0.27 14.07 -5.39
N ARG A 61 -0.42 14.14 -6.72
CA ARG A 61 -0.81 15.40 -7.38
C ARG A 61 -2.22 15.87 -7.00
N LYS A 62 -3.17 14.94 -6.86
CA LYS A 62 -4.55 15.27 -6.52
C LYS A 62 -4.67 15.86 -5.11
N GLU A 63 -3.86 15.36 -4.18
CA GLU A 63 -3.88 15.76 -2.78
C GLU A 63 -2.81 16.82 -2.43
N ASP A 64 -2.08 17.34 -3.42
CA ASP A 64 -0.98 18.30 -3.24
C ASP A 64 0.10 17.83 -2.26
N LEU A 65 0.50 16.56 -2.39
CA LEU A 65 1.50 15.90 -1.55
C LEU A 65 2.78 15.59 -2.34
N GLY A 66 3.93 15.63 -1.64
CA GLY A 66 5.25 15.37 -2.25
C GLY A 66 5.81 13.96 -2.06
N LEU A 67 5.31 13.17 -1.11
CA LEU A 67 5.88 11.86 -0.77
C LEU A 67 4.86 10.96 -0.06
N ILE A 68 4.79 9.69 -0.47
CA ILE A 68 4.16 8.62 0.32
C ILE A 68 5.26 7.93 1.14
N VAL A 69 5.16 8.01 2.46
CA VAL A 69 5.98 7.20 3.39
C VAL A 69 5.11 6.07 3.92
N ARG A 70 5.53 4.82 3.72
CA ARG A 70 4.82 3.63 4.22
C ARG A 70 5.78 2.64 4.87
N SER A 71 5.22 1.61 5.52
CA SER A 71 5.96 0.48 6.08
C SER A 71 5.43 -0.82 5.47
N HIS A 72 4.76 -1.67 6.26
CA HIS A 72 4.04 -2.90 5.91
C HIS A 72 4.84 -4.04 5.22
N GLU A 73 5.76 -3.75 4.31
CA GLU A 73 6.69 -4.72 3.73
C GLU A 73 8.03 -4.71 4.47
N GLN A 74 8.54 -5.91 4.77
CA GLN A 74 9.92 -6.06 5.20
C GLN A 74 10.85 -5.84 4.00
N VAL A 75 11.88 -5.01 4.17
CA VAL A 75 12.87 -4.71 3.14
C VAL A 75 14.28 -4.89 3.68
N GLN A 76 15.21 -5.36 2.84
CA GLN A 76 16.52 -5.85 3.29
C GLN A 76 17.37 -4.77 3.98
N ALA A 77 17.40 -3.56 3.43
CA ALA A 77 18.16 -2.43 3.96
C ALA A 77 17.35 -1.56 4.96
N GLY A 78 16.15 -1.99 5.36
CA GLY A 78 15.23 -1.15 6.14
C GLY A 78 14.58 -0.01 5.35
N VAL A 79 15.09 0.35 4.17
CA VAL A 79 14.50 1.33 3.24
C VAL A 79 14.42 0.76 1.83
N HIS A 80 13.35 1.07 1.11
CA HIS A 80 13.19 0.70 -0.30
C HIS A 80 12.41 1.76 -1.09
N TRP A 81 12.82 2.00 -2.33
CA TRP A 81 12.17 2.90 -3.29
C TRP A 81 11.61 2.08 -4.46
N PRO A 82 10.40 1.52 -4.34
CA PRO A 82 9.90 0.53 -5.31
C PRO A 82 9.68 1.10 -6.72
N TYR A 83 9.65 2.42 -6.88
CA TYR A 83 9.52 3.07 -8.19
C TYR A 83 10.83 3.70 -8.69
N GLY A 84 11.94 3.46 -7.99
CA GLY A 84 13.22 4.11 -8.24
C GLY A 84 13.42 5.39 -7.42
N ALA A 85 14.69 5.81 -7.29
CA ALA A 85 15.07 6.99 -6.54
C ALA A 85 14.38 8.25 -7.11
N GLY A 86 13.81 9.07 -6.23
CA GLY A 86 13.12 10.31 -6.61
C GLY A 86 11.67 10.16 -7.07
N ARG A 87 11.07 8.95 -7.04
CA ARG A 87 9.69 8.70 -7.51
C ARG A 87 8.62 8.65 -6.41
N HIS A 88 8.84 9.44 -5.35
CA HIS A 88 7.82 9.87 -4.39
C HIS A 88 7.04 8.78 -3.61
N LEU A 89 7.56 7.54 -3.53
CA LEU A 89 7.10 6.54 -2.56
C LEU A 89 8.29 5.82 -1.94
N VAL A 90 8.32 5.75 -0.60
CA VAL A 90 9.34 5.04 0.17
C VAL A 90 8.71 4.05 1.15
N THR A 91 9.28 2.85 1.21
CA THR A 91 9.02 1.87 2.25
C THR A 91 10.11 1.96 3.31
N VAL A 92 9.71 2.15 4.57
CA VAL A 92 10.57 2.18 5.76
C VAL A 92 10.17 1.05 6.70
N PHE A 93 11.13 0.23 7.09
CA PHE A 93 10.93 -0.91 7.99
C PHE A 93 11.91 -0.86 9.15
N SER A 94 11.40 -0.80 10.38
CA SER A 94 12.23 -0.49 11.57
C SER A 94 12.61 -1.69 12.42
N ALA A 95 12.13 -2.89 12.10
CA ALA A 95 12.49 -4.12 12.82
C ALA A 95 13.68 -4.80 12.14
N SER A 96 14.88 -4.69 12.71
CA SER A 96 16.03 -5.47 12.28
C SER A 96 15.89 -6.94 12.68
N ASN A 97 16.56 -7.82 11.94
CA ASN A 97 16.48 -9.27 12.14
C ASN A 97 15.04 -9.77 12.28
N TYR A 98 14.18 -9.42 11.32
CA TYR A 98 12.74 -9.61 11.45
C TYR A 98 12.39 -11.08 11.75
N SER A 99 11.52 -11.27 12.75
CA SER A 99 11.10 -12.59 13.26
C SER A 99 12.27 -13.50 13.72
N GLY A 100 13.47 -12.94 13.94
CA GLY A 100 14.69 -13.69 14.28
C GLY A 100 15.21 -14.58 13.15
N LYS A 101 14.70 -14.40 11.92
CA LYS A 101 14.99 -15.26 10.76
C LYS A 101 15.56 -14.49 9.59
N MET A 102 15.17 -13.23 9.44
CA MET A 102 15.63 -12.37 8.36
C MET A 102 16.96 -11.73 8.75
N GLN A 103 17.86 -11.45 7.83
CA GLN A 103 19.09 -10.68 8.12
C GLN A 103 18.96 -9.23 7.67
N ASN A 104 17.76 -8.67 7.78
CA ASN A 104 17.48 -7.31 7.34
C ASN A 104 17.91 -6.27 8.39
N GLN A 105 18.25 -5.08 7.89
CA GLN A 105 18.44 -3.90 8.71
C GLN A 105 17.09 -3.24 9.05
N GLY A 106 17.10 -2.45 10.12
CA GLY A 106 16.00 -1.54 10.45
C GLY A 106 16.38 -0.11 10.08
N ALA A 107 15.39 0.70 9.71
CA ALA A 107 15.58 2.12 9.41
C ALA A 107 14.48 2.98 10.04
N PHE A 108 14.76 4.28 10.13
CA PHE A 108 13.81 5.34 10.47
C PHE A 108 14.04 6.52 9.54
N ALA A 109 13.03 7.37 9.36
CA ALA A 109 13.12 8.57 8.55
C ALA A 109 13.05 9.81 9.46
N LEU A 110 14.00 10.74 9.27
CA LEU A 110 13.93 12.09 9.82
C LEU A 110 13.52 13.02 8.68
N LEU A 111 12.39 13.70 8.87
CA LEU A 111 11.87 14.68 7.91
C LEU A 111 12.10 16.07 8.51
N GLY A 112 13.09 16.77 7.98
CA GLY A 112 13.37 18.17 8.32
C GLY A 112 12.82 19.12 7.26
N SER A 113 12.68 20.38 7.62
CA SER A 113 12.44 21.44 6.65
C SER A 113 13.76 21.82 5.96
N ALA A 114 13.68 22.47 4.80
CA ALA A 114 14.87 23.02 4.15
C ALA A 114 15.61 24.06 5.02
N ALA A 115 14.95 24.64 6.03
CA ALA A 115 15.55 25.55 6.99
C ALA A 115 16.41 24.85 8.05
N ASP A 116 16.20 23.55 8.28
CA ASP A 116 16.97 22.74 9.25
C ASP A 116 18.28 22.19 8.65
N ALA A 117 18.54 22.47 7.37
CA ALA A 117 19.72 22.02 6.63
C ALA A 117 20.80 23.12 6.46
N ALA A 118 20.62 24.28 7.07
CA ALA A 118 21.57 25.40 7.12
C ALA A 118 22.31 25.45 8.46
#